data_AF-A0AAV5D9L1-F1
#
_entry.id   AF-A0AAV5D9L1-F1
#
_cell.length_a   1.000
_cell.length_b   1.000
_cell.length_c   1.000
_cell.angle_alpha   90.00
_cell.angle_beta   90.00
_cell.angle_gamma   90.00
#
_symmetry.space_group_name_H-M   'P 1'
#
loop_
_entity.id
_entity.type
_entity.pdbx_description
1 polymer ?
#
loop_
_entity_poly.entity_id
_entity_poly.type
_entity_poly.pdbx_seq_one_letter_code
_entity_poly.pdbx_strand_id
1 'polypeptide(L)'
;MGLISGMMMGVVVGVALMAGWSRVMRHRSRKRVAKAADIKVLGSLTRDDLKKLCGDNFPEWVSFPQYEQVKWLNKHLGKLWPFVAQAATAVVKESVEPLLDDYRTAGIKSLKFSKFSLGNVSPKIEGIRIQNLQPGQIIMDIDFRWGGDPSIILAVDAVVASLPIQLKDLQVYTVIRVVFQLSEEIPCISAVVVALLAEASIN
;
A
#
# COMPACT_ATOMS: atom_id res chain seq x y z
N MET A 1 29.99 71.26 -18.82
CA MET A 1 28.56 70.91 -18.84
C MET A 1 28.25 69.51 -19.43
N GLY A 2 29.08 68.94 -20.32
CA GLY A 2 28.76 67.66 -20.99
C GLY A 2 28.88 66.38 -20.13
N LEU A 3 29.85 66.30 -19.20
CA LEU A 3 30.11 65.09 -18.39
C LEU A 3 28.97 64.72 -17.42
N ILE A 4 28.38 65.73 -16.76
CA ILE A 4 27.30 65.53 -15.79
C ILE A 4 26.01 65.05 -16.49
N SER A 5 25.75 65.58 -17.70
CA SER A 5 24.61 65.18 -18.53
C SER A 5 24.70 63.72 -18.98
N GLY A 6 25.90 63.28 -19.42
CA GLY A 6 26.13 61.88 -19.81
C GLY A 6 25.96 60.89 -18.65
N MET A 7 26.40 61.27 -17.45
CA MET A 7 26.29 60.43 -16.25
C MET A 7 24.82 60.27 -15.80
N MET A 8 24.03 61.34 -15.87
CA MET A 8 22.59 61.29 -15.61
C MET A 8 21.84 60.39 -16.61
N MET A 9 22.16 60.48 -17.91
CA MET A 9 21.54 59.61 -18.92
C MET A 9 21.89 58.13 -18.70
N GLY A 10 23.13 57.81 -18.36
CA GLY A 10 23.55 56.44 -18.08
C GLY A 10 22.81 55.81 -16.90
N VAL A 11 22.57 56.56 -15.82
CA VAL A 11 21.81 56.10 -14.66
C VAL A 11 20.35 55.81 -15.03
N VAL A 12 19.71 56.71 -15.78
CA VAL A 12 18.31 56.51 -16.20
C VAL A 12 18.17 55.27 -17.08
N VAL A 13 19.08 55.06 -18.03
CA VAL A 13 19.08 53.88 -18.91
C VAL A 13 19.33 52.60 -18.09
N GLY A 14 20.27 52.62 -17.16
CA GLY A 14 20.56 51.47 -16.28
C GLY A 14 19.37 51.08 -15.40
N VAL A 15 18.69 52.05 -14.79
CA VAL A 15 17.47 51.83 -14.00
C VAL A 15 16.34 51.30 -14.88
N ALA A 16 16.16 51.84 -16.10
CA ALA A 16 15.14 51.37 -17.03
C ALA A 16 15.37 49.92 -17.46
N LEU A 17 16.62 49.54 -17.75
CA LEU A 17 16.99 48.16 -18.08
C LEU A 17 16.74 47.20 -16.90
N MET A 18 17.15 47.57 -15.69
CA MET A 18 16.92 46.77 -14.49
C MET A 18 15.42 46.63 -14.18
N ALA A 19 14.65 47.71 -14.32
CA ALA A 19 13.20 47.69 -14.17
C ALA A 19 12.55 46.77 -15.21
N GLY A 20 12.92 46.89 -16.49
CA GLY A 20 12.45 46.04 -17.58
C GLY A 20 12.77 44.56 -17.35
N TRP A 21 14.02 44.25 -17.00
CA TRP A 21 14.46 42.90 -16.69
C TRP A 21 13.71 42.30 -15.51
N SER A 22 13.55 43.07 -14.42
CA SER A 22 12.81 42.62 -13.24
C SER A 22 11.34 42.36 -13.53
N ARG A 23 10.72 43.14 -14.44
CA ARG A 23 9.33 42.98 -14.87
C ARG A 23 9.16 41.71 -15.70
N VAL A 24 10.07 41.47 -16.64
CA VAL A 24 10.08 40.25 -17.47
C VAL A 24 10.32 39.00 -16.61
N MET A 25 11.27 39.05 -15.66
CA MET A 25 11.55 37.95 -14.74
C MET A 25 10.35 37.64 -13.82
N ARG A 26 9.70 38.66 -13.25
CA ARG A 26 8.46 38.46 -12.47
C ARG A 26 7.33 37.91 -13.32
N HIS A 27 7.19 38.36 -14.56
CA HIS A 27 6.15 37.88 -15.48
C HIS A 27 6.39 36.40 -15.85
N ARG A 28 7.63 36.01 -16.14
CA ARG A 28 8.01 34.61 -16.39
C ARG A 28 7.80 33.74 -15.16
N SER A 29 8.17 34.22 -13.98
CA SER A 29 7.98 33.51 -12.71
C SER A 29 6.49 33.26 -12.43
N ARG A 30 5.65 34.31 -12.53
CA ARG A 30 4.19 34.19 -12.38
C ARG A 30 3.57 33.16 -13.32
N LYS A 31 3.99 33.14 -14.59
CA LYS A 31 3.51 32.15 -15.56
C LYS A 31 3.91 30.72 -15.19
N ARG A 32 5.10 30.51 -14.63
CA ARG A 32 5.54 29.18 -14.16
C ARG A 32 4.74 28.72 -12.94
N VAL A 33 4.53 29.62 -11.98
CA VAL A 33 3.74 29.31 -10.78
C VAL A 33 2.29 29.00 -11.13
N ALA A 34 1.68 29.77 -12.05
CA ALA A 34 0.32 29.52 -12.52
C ALA A 34 0.19 28.15 -13.19
N LYS A 35 1.08 27.84 -14.15
CA LYS A 35 1.09 26.52 -14.82
C LYS A 35 1.31 25.37 -13.85
N ALA A 36 2.19 25.54 -12.86
CA ALA A 36 2.41 24.52 -11.83
C ALA A 36 1.18 24.33 -10.93
N ALA A 37 0.46 25.41 -10.62
CA ALA A 37 -0.80 25.35 -9.89
C ALA A 37 -1.87 24.61 -10.71
N ASP A 38 -2.01 24.91 -12.00
CA ASP A 38 -2.97 24.24 -12.88
C ASP A 38 -2.69 22.73 -12.99
N ILE A 39 -1.42 22.34 -13.19
CA ILE A 39 -1.00 20.93 -13.24
C ILE A 39 -1.29 20.24 -11.90
N LYS A 40 -1.03 20.91 -10.78
CA LYS A 40 -1.32 20.36 -9.45
C LYS A 40 -2.82 20.13 -9.26
N VAL A 41 -3.64 21.09 -9.66
CA VAL A 41 -5.11 20.98 -9.59
C VAL A 41 -5.59 19.81 -10.43
N LEU A 42 -5.13 19.70 -11.68
CA LEU A 42 -5.46 18.58 -12.57
C LEU A 42 -5.04 17.23 -12.00
N GLY A 43 -3.87 17.15 -11.36
CA GLY A 43 -3.38 15.93 -10.72
C GLY A 43 -4.14 15.52 -9.44
N SER A 44 -4.84 16.47 -8.80
CA SER A 44 -5.65 16.20 -7.60
C SER A 44 -7.14 15.99 -7.89
N LEU A 45 -7.58 16.07 -9.14
CA LEU A 45 -8.99 15.91 -9.48
C LEU A 45 -9.47 14.49 -9.15
N THR A 46 -10.49 14.40 -8.31
CA THR A 46 -11.15 13.15 -8.00
C THR A 46 -12.21 12.81 -9.05
N ARG A 47 -12.74 11.57 -9.02
CA ARG A 47 -13.83 11.14 -9.90
C ARG A 47 -15.04 12.08 -9.82
N ASP A 48 -15.39 12.52 -8.60
CA ASP A 48 -16.54 13.41 -8.38
C ASP A 48 -16.28 14.80 -8.96
N ASP A 49 -15.05 15.29 -8.90
CA ASP A 49 -14.66 16.56 -9.51
C ASP A 49 -14.69 16.48 -11.03
N LEU A 50 -14.20 15.38 -11.62
CA LEU A 50 -14.26 15.17 -13.06
C LEU A 50 -15.69 14.96 -13.56
N LYS A 51 -16.55 14.32 -12.76
CA LYS A 51 -17.97 14.21 -13.05
C LYS A 51 -18.67 15.58 -13.01
N LYS A 52 -18.28 16.47 -12.10
CA LYS A 52 -18.78 17.86 -12.06
C LYS A 52 -18.27 18.70 -13.24
N LEU A 53 -17.04 18.49 -13.67
CA LEU A 53 -16.40 19.27 -14.74
C LEU A 53 -16.81 18.81 -16.15
N CYS A 54 -16.91 17.50 -16.37
CA CYS A 54 -17.14 16.90 -17.68
C CYS A 54 -18.53 16.24 -17.83
N GLY A 55 -19.34 16.21 -16.76
CA GLY A 55 -20.62 15.48 -16.75
C GLY A 55 -20.41 13.96 -16.81
N ASP A 56 -21.33 13.27 -17.49
CA ASP A 56 -21.27 11.82 -17.71
C ASP A 56 -20.46 11.43 -18.98
N ASN A 57 -19.92 12.40 -19.72
CA ASN A 57 -19.16 12.16 -20.97
C ASN A 57 -17.64 12.09 -20.69
N PHE A 58 -17.20 11.04 -20.00
CA PHE A 58 -15.77 10.74 -19.85
C PHE A 58 -15.29 9.84 -21.01
N PRO A 59 -14.07 10.06 -21.54
CA PRO A 59 -13.48 9.14 -22.49
C PRO A 59 -13.30 7.74 -21.88
N GLU A 60 -13.52 6.68 -22.67
CA GLU A 60 -13.45 5.28 -22.20
C GLU A 60 -12.10 4.87 -21.60
N TRP A 61 -11.02 5.57 -21.97
CA TRP A 61 -9.68 5.34 -21.43
C TRP A 61 -9.46 5.94 -20.04
N VAL A 62 -10.39 6.75 -19.53
CA VAL A 62 -10.35 7.30 -18.18
C VAL A 62 -11.09 6.33 -17.24
N SER A 63 -10.33 5.46 -16.58
CA SER A 63 -10.85 4.62 -15.50
C SER A 63 -10.35 5.14 -14.15
N PHE A 64 -11.25 5.17 -13.16
CA PHE A 64 -10.90 5.46 -11.76
C PHE A 64 -10.98 4.16 -10.98
N PRO A 65 -9.93 3.31 -11.05
CA PRO A 65 -9.94 2.07 -10.29
C PRO A 65 -9.96 2.42 -8.80
N GLN A 66 -10.91 1.83 -8.06
CA GLN A 66 -10.97 2.00 -6.60
C GLN A 66 -9.76 1.38 -5.89
N TYR A 67 -9.07 0.45 -6.56
CA TYR A 67 -7.88 -0.23 -6.10
C TYR A 67 -6.72 0.06 -7.05
N GLU A 68 -5.63 0.55 -6.50
CA GLU A 68 -4.40 0.79 -7.25
C GLU A 68 -3.61 -0.52 -7.38
N GLN A 69 -3.23 -0.87 -8.61
CA GLN A 69 -2.39 -2.05 -8.84
C GLN A 69 -0.95 -1.80 -8.40
N VAL A 70 -0.44 -2.66 -7.53
CA VAL A 70 0.90 -2.52 -6.93
C VAL A 70 1.86 -3.58 -7.44
N LYS A 71 2.13 -3.57 -8.75
CA LYS A 71 3.05 -4.53 -9.39
C LYS A 71 4.46 -4.48 -8.80
N TRP A 72 4.93 -3.31 -8.38
CA TRP A 72 6.24 -3.16 -7.76
C TRP A 72 6.29 -3.87 -6.40
N LEU A 73 5.24 -3.75 -5.58
CA LEU A 73 5.15 -4.40 -4.27
C LEU A 73 5.16 -5.91 -4.40
N ASN A 74 4.44 -6.44 -5.39
CA ASN A 74 4.48 -7.88 -5.71
C ASN A 74 5.89 -8.37 -6.06
N LYS A 75 6.71 -7.56 -6.76
CA LYS A 75 8.12 -7.91 -7.04
C LYS A 75 8.97 -7.95 -5.78
N HIS A 76 8.74 -7.05 -4.82
CA HIS A 76 9.43 -7.08 -3.53
C HIS A 76 8.98 -8.27 -2.68
N LEU A 77 7.67 -8.51 -2.62
CA LEU A 77 7.07 -9.61 -1.89
C LEU A 77 7.61 -10.96 -2.38
N GLY A 78 7.74 -11.15 -3.69
CA GLY A 78 8.35 -12.36 -4.25
C GLY A 78 9.80 -12.60 -3.79
N LYS A 79 10.60 -11.54 -3.63
CA LYS A 79 11.98 -11.66 -3.11
C LYS A 79 12.04 -11.88 -1.60
N LEU A 80 11.08 -11.31 -0.87
CA LEU A 80 10.98 -11.43 0.59
C LEU A 80 10.33 -12.75 1.03
N TRP A 81 9.51 -13.35 0.16
CA TRP A 81 8.72 -14.53 0.45
C TRP A 81 9.47 -15.69 1.11
N PRO A 82 10.67 -16.12 0.69
CA PRO A 82 11.34 -17.25 1.36
C PRO A 82 11.61 -16.97 2.85
N PHE A 83 11.91 -15.72 3.20
CA PHE A 83 12.12 -15.31 4.59
C PHE A 83 10.80 -15.21 5.35
N VAL A 84 9.79 -14.61 4.72
CA VAL A 84 8.45 -14.47 5.32
C VAL A 84 7.80 -15.83 5.55
N ALA A 85 7.87 -16.74 4.57
CA ALA A 85 7.31 -18.08 4.65
C ALA A 85 7.97 -18.88 5.79
N GLN A 86 9.29 -18.78 5.96
CA GLN A 86 10.00 -19.42 7.05
C GLN A 86 9.61 -18.86 8.42
N ALA A 87 9.57 -17.52 8.55
CA ALA A 87 9.19 -16.87 9.81
C ALA A 87 7.73 -17.16 10.18
N ALA A 88 6.81 -17.03 9.23
CA ALA A 88 5.39 -17.35 9.43
C ALA A 88 5.19 -18.83 9.77
N THR A 89 5.96 -19.74 9.16
CA THR A 89 5.95 -21.17 9.52
C THR A 89 6.26 -21.39 11.00
N ALA A 90 7.25 -20.68 11.54
CA ALA A 90 7.60 -20.80 12.96
C ALA A 90 6.48 -20.23 13.87
N VAL A 91 5.99 -19.02 13.56
CA VAL A 91 4.94 -18.36 14.34
C VAL A 91 3.65 -19.18 14.35
N VAL A 92 3.25 -19.74 13.21
CA VAL A 92 2.04 -20.57 13.12
C VAL A 92 2.20 -21.83 13.95
N LYS A 93 3.35 -22.53 13.90
CA LYS A 93 3.55 -23.70 14.76
C LYS A 93 3.46 -23.33 16.23
N GLU A 94 4.18 -22.30 16.66
CA GLU A 94 4.19 -21.86 18.05
C GLU A 94 2.81 -21.42 18.57
N SER A 95 2.01 -20.78 17.71
CA SER A 95 0.70 -20.26 18.11
C SER A 95 -0.42 -21.29 17.96
N VAL A 96 -0.37 -22.15 16.93
CA VAL A 96 -1.48 -23.04 16.57
C VAL A 96 -1.34 -24.43 17.18
N GLU A 97 -0.12 -24.99 17.35
CA GLU A 97 0.06 -26.26 18.05
C GLU A 97 -0.57 -26.30 19.46
N PRO A 98 -0.39 -25.30 20.34
CA PRO A 98 -1.04 -25.32 21.64
C PRO A 98 -2.57 -25.26 21.53
N LEU A 99 -3.11 -24.48 20.59
CA LEU A 99 -4.56 -24.44 20.37
C LEU A 99 -5.10 -25.78 19.89
N LEU A 100 -4.41 -26.44 18.95
CA LEU A 100 -4.78 -27.76 18.48
C LEU A 100 -4.77 -28.81 19.60
N ASP A 101 -3.84 -28.65 20.54
CA ASP A 101 -3.72 -29.51 21.71
C ASP A 101 -4.77 -29.25 22.79
N ASP A 102 -5.27 -28.01 22.91
CA ASP A 102 -6.37 -27.64 23.81
C ASP A 102 -7.74 -28.08 23.26
N TYR A 103 -7.95 -27.97 21.94
CA TYR A 103 -9.20 -28.37 21.27
C TYR A 103 -9.25 -29.85 20.87
N ARG A 104 -8.42 -30.71 21.48
CA ARG A 104 -8.41 -32.16 21.21
C ARG A 104 -9.79 -32.79 21.50
N THR A 105 -10.25 -33.63 20.59
CA THR A 105 -11.45 -34.45 20.80
C THR A 105 -11.12 -35.70 21.61
N ALA A 106 -12.13 -36.23 22.32
CA ALA A 106 -11.97 -37.45 23.11
C ALA A 106 -11.49 -38.62 22.24
N GLY A 107 -10.31 -39.17 22.54
CA GLY A 107 -9.68 -40.27 21.79
C GLY A 107 -8.38 -39.90 21.05
N ILE A 108 -8.04 -38.61 20.97
CA ILE A 108 -6.75 -38.12 20.43
C ILE A 108 -5.81 -37.78 21.59
N LYS A 109 -4.61 -38.38 21.60
CA LYS A 109 -3.56 -38.14 22.59
C LYS A 109 -2.73 -36.90 22.28
N SER A 110 -2.47 -36.61 21.00
CA SER A 110 -1.63 -35.49 20.55
C SER A 110 -2.00 -35.09 19.13
N LEU A 111 -1.99 -33.79 18.84
CA LEU A 111 -2.22 -33.26 17.49
C LEU A 111 -1.18 -32.19 17.16
N LYS A 112 -0.18 -32.54 16.33
CA LYS A 112 0.99 -31.69 16.07
C LYS A 112 1.31 -31.59 14.58
N PHE A 113 2.01 -30.54 14.18
CA PHE A 113 2.51 -30.46 12.80
C PHE A 113 3.75 -31.35 12.63
N SER A 114 3.62 -32.43 11.86
CA SER A 114 4.76 -33.20 11.38
C SER A 114 5.55 -32.39 10.34
N LYS A 115 4.83 -31.72 9.44
CA LYS A 115 5.40 -30.81 8.45
C LYS A 115 4.48 -29.61 8.26
N PHE A 116 5.04 -28.41 8.29
CA PHE A 116 4.33 -27.18 7.94
C PHE A 116 5.26 -26.37 7.04
N SER A 117 4.76 -26.02 5.86
CA SER A 117 5.44 -25.13 4.91
C SER A 117 4.39 -24.39 4.12
N LEU A 118 4.59 -23.09 3.95
CA LEU A 118 3.74 -22.22 3.12
C LEU A 118 4.15 -22.24 1.63
N GLY A 119 5.08 -23.11 1.24
CA GLY A 119 5.49 -23.26 -0.17
C GLY A 119 6.38 -22.12 -0.68
N ASN A 120 6.71 -22.19 -1.97
CA ASN A 120 7.63 -21.24 -2.63
C ASN A 120 6.89 -20.16 -3.42
N VAL A 121 5.60 -20.34 -3.65
CA VAL A 121 4.78 -19.38 -4.40
C VAL A 121 4.33 -18.25 -3.48
N SER A 122 4.80 -17.04 -3.76
CA SER A 122 4.43 -15.86 -2.99
C SER A 122 2.98 -15.44 -3.25
N PRO A 123 2.31 -14.86 -2.25
CA PRO A 123 1.00 -14.26 -2.43
C PRO A 123 1.06 -13.07 -3.39
N LYS A 124 -0.10 -12.74 -3.93
CA LYS A 124 -0.31 -11.59 -4.82
C LYS A 124 -1.23 -10.58 -4.16
N ILE A 125 -0.84 -9.32 -4.29
CA ILE A 125 -1.69 -8.18 -3.96
C ILE A 125 -2.28 -7.69 -5.29
N GLU A 126 -3.60 -7.88 -5.47
CA GLU A 126 -4.29 -7.45 -6.69
C GLU A 126 -4.47 -5.93 -6.71
N GLY A 127 -4.71 -5.33 -5.54
CA GLY A 127 -4.67 -3.88 -5.41
C GLY A 127 -4.77 -3.38 -3.98
N ILE A 128 -4.49 -2.09 -3.84
CA ILE A 128 -4.55 -1.37 -2.56
C ILE A 128 -5.52 -0.21 -2.69
N ARG A 129 -6.36 -0.03 -1.69
CA ARG A 129 -7.26 1.12 -1.56
C ARG A 129 -6.96 1.85 -0.25
N ILE A 130 -6.74 3.16 -0.34
CA ILE A 130 -6.58 4.02 0.84
C ILE A 130 -7.93 4.68 1.17
N GLN A 131 -8.29 4.68 2.44
CA GLN A 131 -9.47 5.35 2.96
C GLN A 131 -9.06 6.38 4.01
N ASN A 132 -9.50 7.63 3.79
CA ASN A 132 -9.29 8.75 4.72
C ASN A 132 -10.61 9.03 5.45
N LEU A 133 -11.04 8.07 6.29
CA LEU A 133 -12.31 8.15 7.01
C LEU A 133 -12.22 9.01 8.28
N GLN A 134 -11.09 8.95 8.98
CA GLN A 134 -10.91 9.60 10.28
C GLN A 134 -9.61 10.43 10.28
N PRO A 135 -9.65 11.67 10.81
CA PRO A 135 -8.43 12.46 11.04
C PRO A 135 -7.47 11.69 11.95
N GLY A 136 -6.17 11.71 11.64
CA GLY A 136 -5.15 11.02 12.43
C GLY A 136 -5.07 9.51 12.20
N GLN A 137 -5.83 8.96 11.24
CA GLN A 137 -5.72 7.56 10.85
C GLN A 137 -5.59 7.41 9.34
N ILE A 138 -4.76 6.46 8.91
CA ILE A 138 -4.68 6.01 7.53
C ILE A 138 -5.18 4.58 7.49
N ILE A 139 -6.27 4.35 6.78
CA ILE A 139 -6.84 3.01 6.60
C ILE A 139 -6.48 2.53 5.19
N MET A 140 -5.86 1.36 5.12
CA MET A 140 -5.39 0.75 3.89
C MET A 140 -6.00 -0.64 3.73
N ASP A 141 -6.77 -0.85 2.67
CA ASP A 141 -7.36 -2.14 2.34
C ASP A 141 -6.57 -2.79 1.20
N ILE A 142 -6.08 -4.00 1.44
CA ILE A 142 -5.19 -4.75 0.56
C ILE A 142 -5.95 -5.99 0.10
N ASP A 143 -6.27 -6.10 -1.21
CA ASP A 143 -6.82 -7.33 -1.80
C ASP A 143 -5.70 -8.36 -1.91
N PHE A 144 -5.72 -9.34 -1.01
CA PHE A 144 -4.70 -10.36 -0.84
C PHE A 144 -5.19 -11.71 -1.35
N ARG A 145 -4.38 -12.30 -2.23
CA ARG A 145 -4.66 -13.60 -2.84
C ARG A 145 -3.46 -14.51 -2.73
N TRP A 146 -3.68 -15.70 -2.20
CA TRP A 146 -2.66 -16.71 -2.08
C TRP A 146 -3.23 -18.07 -2.49
N GLY A 147 -2.58 -18.70 -3.46
CA GLY A 147 -2.89 -20.05 -3.91
C GLY A 147 -1.57 -20.74 -4.23
N GLY A 148 -0.76 -20.94 -3.20
CA GLY A 148 0.57 -21.50 -3.32
C GLY A 148 0.58 -23.02 -3.27
N ASP A 149 1.77 -23.58 -3.04
CA ASP A 149 2.02 -25.01 -2.87
C ASP A 149 2.33 -25.37 -1.39
N PRO A 150 1.42 -25.11 -0.43
CA PRO A 150 1.70 -25.42 0.96
C PRO A 150 1.76 -26.92 1.21
N SER A 151 2.63 -27.31 2.13
CA SER A 151 2.77 -28.69 2.61
C SER A 151 2.49 -28.71 4.10
N ILE A 152 1.24 -29.04 4.43
CA ILE A 152 0.73 -29.11 5.80
C ILE A 152 0.40 -30.57 6.10
N ILE A 153 1.16 -31.19 6.99
CA ILE A 153 0.99 -32.56 7.46
C ILE A 153 0.86 -32.52 8.98
N LEU A 154 -0.33 -32.88 9.45
CA LEU A 154 -0.65 -33.05 10.85
C LEU A 154 -0.44 -34.51 11.23
N ALA A 155 0.30 -34.76 12.30
CA ALA A 155 0.36 -36.07 12.94
C ALA A 155 -0.69 -36.11 14.05
N VAL A 156 -1.67 -36.99 13.90
CA VAL A 156 -2.72 -37.23 14.89
C VAL A 156 -2.42 -38.55 15.59
N ASP A 157 -2.00 -38.48 16.84
CA ASP A 157 -1.78 -39.68 17.66
C ASP A 157 -3.08 -40.04 18.36
N ALA A 158 -3.78 -41.07 17.87
CA ALA A 158 -4.93 -41.64 18.56
C ALA A 158 -4.49 -42.73 19.56
N VAL A 159 -5.41 -43.17 20.42
CA VAL A 159 -5.13 -44.22 21.41
C VAL A 159 -4.59 -45.51 20.78
N VAL A 160 -5.04 -45.84 19.57
CA VAL A 160 -4.80 -47.12 18.89
C VAL A 160 -3.81 -47.02 17.73
N ALA A 161 -3.65 -45.85 17.10
CA ALA A 161 -2.78 -45.64 15.94
C ALA A 161 -2.42 -44.16 15.73
N SER A 162 -1.29 -43.90 15.06
CA SER A 162 -0.91 -42.57 14.58
C SER A 162 -1.32 -42.41 13.12
N LEU A 163 -2.05 -41.34 12.80
CA LEU A 163 -2.61 -41.07 11.48
C LEU A 163 -2.09 -39.71 10.95
N PRO A 164 -1.30 -39.70 9.86
CA PRO A 164 -0.92 -38.45 9.21
C PRO A 164 -2.05 -37.91 8.34
N ILE A 165 -2.51 -36.69 8.62
CA ILE A 165 -3.49 -35.96 7.82
C ILE A 165 -2.76 -34.90 7.01
N GLN A 166 -2.88 -34.96 5.69
CA GLN A 166 -2.30 -33.97 4.79
C GLN A 166 -3.38 -33.02 4.28
N LEU A 167 -3.19 -31.71 4.48
CA LEU A 167 -3.97 -30.69 3.79
C LEU A 167 -3.26 -30.33 2.48
N LYS A 168 -4.04 -30.27 1.40
CA LYS A 168 -3.60 -29.89 0.06
C LYS A 168 -4.46 -28.75 -0.46
N ASP A 169 -3.95 -28.05 -1.46
CA ASP A 169 -4.68 -27.06 -2.26
C ASP A 169 -5.28 -25.90 -1.45
N LEU A 170 -4.64 -25.53 -0.34
CA LEU A 170 -5.06 -24.38 0.48
C LEU A 170 -4.96 -23.09 -0.32
N GLN A 171 -6.11 -22.47 -0.56
CA GLN A 171 -6.21 -21.16 -1.20
C GLN A 171 -6.85 -20.17 -0.23
N VAL A 172 -6.29 -18.97 -0.17
CA VAL A 172 -6.74 -17.87 0.69
C VAL A 172 -6.99 -16.64 -0.17
N TYR A 173 -8.23 -16.19 -0.19
CA TYR A 173 -8.62 -14.92 -0.78
C TYR A 173 -9.28 -14.05 0.29
N THR A 174 -8.70 -12.87 0.54
CA THR A 174 -9.20 -11.99 1.60
C THR A 174 -8.78 -10.54 1.38
N VAL A 175 -9.47 -9.62 2.05
CA VAL A 175 -9.07 -8.22 2.11
C VAL A 175 -8.50 -7.94 3.49
N ILE A 176 -7.22 -7.58 3.52
CA ILE A 176 -6.51 -7.21 4.74
C ILE A 176 -6.63 -5.70 4.92
N ARG A 177 -7.22 -5.26 6.03
CA ARG A 177 -7.23 -3.87 6.45
C ARG A 177 -6.07 -3.60 7.40
N VAL A 178 -5.23 -2.65 7.03
CA VAL A 178 -4.17 -2.11 7.86
C VAL A 178 -4.55 -0.68 8.26
N VAL A 179 -4.67 -0.44 9.56
CA VAL A 179 -4.95 0.88 10.12
C VAL A 179 -3.69 1.39 10.79
N PHE A 180 -3.16 2.50 10.27
CA PHE A 180 -2.07 3.23 10.88
C PHE A 180 -2.66 4.35 11.75
N GLN A 181 -2.40 4.31 13.05
CA GLN A 181 -2.68 5.44 13.93
C GLN A 181 -1.50 6.40 13.90
N LEU A 182 -1.76 7.64 13.49
CA LEU A 182 -0.73 8.66 13.31
C LEU A 182 -0.38 9.33 14.63
N SER A 183 0.88 9.74 14.75
CA SER A 183 1.42 10.51 15.88
C SER A 183 2.29 11.65 15.37
N GLU A 184 2.50 12.66 16.21
CA GLU A 184 3.40 13.79 15.93
C GLU A 184 4.88 13.42 16.15
N GLU A 185 5.16 12.33 16.87
CA GLU A 185 6.52 11.85 17.13
C GLU A 185 7.00 10.91 16.03
N ILE A 186 8.24 11.07 15.56
CA ILE A 186 8.89 10.17 14.59
C ILE A 186 8.89 8.74 15.16
N PRO A 187 8.41 7.71 14.42
CA PRO A 187 8.23 7.62 12.96
C PRO A 187 6.85 8.08 12.42
N CYS A 188 6.11 8.87 13.19
CA CYS A 188 4.78 9.41 12.91
C CYS A 188 3.65 8.36 12.93
N ILE A 189 3.94 7.15 13.44
CA ILE A 189 3.01 6.03 13.56
C ILE A 189 3.06 5.54 15.02
N SER A 190 1.94 5.68 15.73
CA SER A 190 1.79 5.19 17.11
C SER A 190 1.49 3.70 17.17
N ALA A 191 0.64 3.22 16.26
CA ALA A 191 0.18 1.84 16.26
C ALA A 191 -0.19 1.40 14.85
N VAL A 192 -0.04 0.10 14.61
CA VAL A 192 -0.49 -0.58 13.39
C VAL A 192 -1.46 -1.66 13.80
N VAL A 193 -2.69 -1.56 13.34
CA VAL A 193 -3.73 -2.57 13.56
C VAL A 193 -3.99 -3.28 12.24
N VAL A 194 -3.92 -4.60 12.26
CA VAL A 194 -4.18 -5.44 11.08
C VAL A 194 -5.44 -6.26 11.34
N ALA A 195 -6.38 -6.24 10.41
CA ALA A 195 -7.64 -6.96 10.49
C ALA A 195 -8.02 -7.57 9.13
N LEU A 196 -8.81 -8.63 9.14
CA LEU A 196 -9.42 -9.20 7.94
C LEU A 196 -10.85 -8.64 7.83
N LEU A 197 -11.21 -8.09 6.66
CA LEU A 197 -12.52 -7.43 6.48
C LEU A 197 -13.64 -8.35 6.05
N ALA A 198 -13.31 -9.37 5.26
CA ALA A 198 -14.25 -10.37 4.81
C ALA A 198 -13.93 -11.70 5.50
N GLU A 199 -14.95 -12.53 5.66
CA GLU A 199 -14.75 -13.95 5.98
C GLU A 199 -13.82 -14.53 4.89
N ALA A 200 -12.63 -14.97 5.30
CA ALA A 200 -11.64 -15.45 4.34
C ALA A 200 -12.21 -16.68 3.63
N SER A 201 -12.30 -16.64 2.30
CA SER A 201 -12.63 -17.86 1.55
C SER A 201 -11.39 -18.74 1.54
N ILE A 202 -11.46 -19.79 2.36
CA ILE A 202 -10.45 -20.83 2.49
C ILE A 202 -11.01 -22.05 1.76
N ASN A 203 -10.45 -22.33 0.60
CA ASN A 203 -10.75 -23.55 -0.17
C ASN A 203 -9.67 -24.60 0.05
#